data_AF-A0A2G9I4W4-F1
#
_entry.id   AF-A0A2G9I4W4-F1
#
_cell.length_a   1.000
_cell.length_b   1.000
_cell.length_c   1.000
_cell.angle_alpha   90.00
_cell.angle_beta   90.00
_cell.angle_gamma   90.00
#
_symmetry.space_group_name_H-M   'P 1'
#
loop_
_entity.id
_entity.type
_entity.pdbx_description
1 polymer ?
#
loop_
_entity_poly.entity_id
_entity_poly.type
_entity_poly.pdbx_seq_one_letter_code
_entity_poly.pdbx_strand_id
1 'polypeptide(L)'
;MAVLLEDIVKSVEQLLKLISKKSQEQPYVDPTLDPVLLVPGIAGSILNAVDDKTGKTERVWVRILGADHEFRDKVWSRFDPATGKTVNLDADTHIEVPQDRYGLYAIDTLDPDMVLGSDCVYYFHDMIVELIKWGYQEGTTLFGFGYDFRQSNRFQETIDRLASKLESVYTASGGRKITIISHSMGGLLTKCFMSLHSDIFEKYVKTWIAIAAPFRGAPGYISSSFLNGVSFVEGWEQNFFISKWSMQQLLLECPSIYELMACLDFKWEHIPLLEIWREKCDSDGNATITLESYPPAETIAIFREALSTNKVSYDGADISVPFNVDILKWANETRKLLSSAKVPNQIKFYNIYGTSYKTPHSVCYGSEHAPISDLRKLPTLEAKYIYVDGDGTVPMESAKADGLRAEARVGVPGGHRGILCDRHVFRILKHWLKADHDPFYNPVNDYVILPSAFDMESLKTKGLQVTSLKEEWEIIGEDEKESEENMTERKPLVGSVSVARRGGGSVGDKSVQEEAHATVIVHPQNDGKKHVELNAVSISASA
;
A
#
# COMPACT_ATOMS: atom_id res chain seq x y z
N MET A 1 -31.41 -30.63 17.15
CA MET A 1 -30.38 -29.58 17.20
C MET A 1 -29.72 -29.37 15.84
N ALA A 2 -29.13 -30.39 15.20
CA ALA A 2 -28.54 -30.25 13.85
C ALA A 2 -29.56 -29.88 12.74
N VAL A 3 -30.76 -30.47 12.75
CA VAL A 3 -31.84 -30.20 11.76
C VAL A 3 -32.36 -28.75 11.85
N LEU A 4 -32.34 -28.14 13.04
CA LEU A 4 -32.80 -26.77 13.25
C LEU A 4 -31.78 -25.72 12.74
N LEU A 5 -30.50 -26.07 12.66
CA LEU A 5 -29.45 -25.16 12.18
C LEU A 5 -29.48 -25.04 10.65
N GLU A 6 -29.69 -26.14 9.93
CA GLU A 6 -29.83 -26.14 8.46
C GLU A 6 -31.06 -25.37 7.98
N ASP A 7 -32.19 -25.47 8.70
CA ASP A 7 -33.42 -24.74 8.36
C ASP A 7 -33.30 -23.23 8.62
N ILE A 8 -32.54 -22.83 9.65
CA ILE A 8 -32.20 -21.42 9.91
C ILE A 8 -31.28 -20.89 8.83
N VAL A 9 -30.22 -21.64 8.44
CA VAL A 9 -29.31 -21.24 7.36
C VAL A 9 -30.05 -21.08 6.03
N LYS A 10 -30.91 -22.03 5.65
CA LYS A 10 -31.75 -21.92 4.44
C LYS A 10 -32.70 -20.72 4.48
N SER A 11 -33.26 -20.41 5.65
CA SER A 11 -34.17 -19.27 5.81
C SER A 11 -33.43 -17.93 5.70
N VAL A 12 -32.21 -17.86 6.23
CA VAL A 12 -31.31 -16.70 6.10
C VAL A 12 -30.86 -16.53 4.64
N GLU A 13 -30.49 -17.61 3.95
CA GLU A 13 -30.14 -17.56 2.52
C GLU A 13 -31.32 -17.10 1.64
N GLN A 14 -32.54 -17.53 1.95
CA GLN A 14 -33.74 -17.08 1.24
C GLN A 14 -34.06 -15.61 1.51
N LEU A 15 -33.85 -15.13 2.74
CA LEU A 15 -33.99 -13.72 3.10
C LEU A 15 -32.93 -12.85 2.41
N LEU A 16 -31.68 -13.30 2.35
CA LEU A 16 -30.59 -12.64 1.62
C LEU A 16 -30.87 -12.59 0.10
N LYS A 17 -31.39 -13.68 -0.48
CA LYS A 17 -31.83 -13.70 -1.89
C LYS A 17 -32.98 -12.73 -2.15
N LEU A 18 -33.93 -12.58 -1.23
CA LEU A 18 -35.04 -11.62 -1.31
C LEU A 18 -34.57 -10.17 -1.18
N ILE A 19 -33.56 -9.90 -0.35
CA ILE A 19 -32.91 -8.58 -0.25
C ILE A 19 -32.16 -8.26 -1.55
N SER A 20 -31.42 -9.22 -2.13
CA SER A 20 -30.72 -9.04 -3.41
C SER A 20 -31.66 -8.83 -4.62
N LYS A 21 -32.89 -9.39 -4.56
CA LYS A 21 -33.92 -9.20 -5.59
C LYS A 21 -34.58 -7.82 -5.53
N LYS A 22 -34.58 -7.14 -4.38
CA LYS A 22 -35.16 -5.80 -4.21
C LYS A 22 -34.28 -4.67 -4.77
N SER A 23 -33.01 -4.95 -5.07
CA SER A 23 -32.03 -4.00 -5.62
C SER A 23 -31.85 -4.10 -7.15
N GLN A 24 -32.77 -4.76 -7.88
CA GLN A 24 -32.76 -4.79 -9.34
C GLN A 24 -33.39 -3.53 -9.96
N GLU A 25 -32.84 -2.35 -9.63
CA GLU A 25 -32.83 -1.27 -10.63
C GLU A 25 -31.80 -1.67 -11.70
N GLN A 26 -32.09 -1.43 -12.97
CA GLN A 26 -31.07 -1.66 -14.01
C GLN A 26 -29.84 -0.83 -13.65
N PRO A 27 -28.63 -1.43 -13.55
CA PRO A 27 -27.44 -0.69 -13.20
C PRO A 27 -27.26 0.44 -14.22
N TYR A 28 -27.07 1.66 -13.72
CA TYR A 28 -26.70 2.79 -14.56
C TYR A 28 -25.39 2.44 -15.27
N VAL A 29 -25.37 2.58 -16.60
CA VAL A 29 -24.18 2.34 -17.41
C VAL A 29 -23.94 3.57 -18.27
N ASP A 30 -22.76 4.16 -18.13
CA ASP A 30 -22.30 5.23 -19.01
C ASP A 30 -21.29 4.65 -20.02
N PRO A 31 -21.72 4.46 -21.29
CA PRO A 31 -20.86 3.87 -22.30
C PRO A 31 -19.71 4.80 -22.70
N THR A 32 -19.70 6.08 -22.31
CA THR A 32 -18.68 7.06 -22.71
C THR A 32 -17.42 7.02 -21.86
N LEU A 33 -17.46 6.39 -20.68
CA LEU A 33 -16.33 6.30 -19.75
C LEU A 33 -15.16 5.49 -20.29
N ASP A 34 -13.95 6.05 -20.20
CA ASP A 34 -12.73 5.32 -20.54
C ASP A 34 -12.56 4.08 -19.64
N PRO A 35 -12.09 2.95 -20.19
CA PRO A 35 -11.95 1.72 -19.41
C PRO A 35 -10.92 1.83 -18.30
N VAL A 36 -11.20 1.20 -17.16
CA VAL A 36 -10.36 1.15 -15.96
C VAL A 36 -9.82 -0.26 -15.76
N LEU A 37 -8.52 -0.36 -15.50
CA LEU A 37 -7.84 -1.58 -15.08
C LEU A 37 -7.30 -1.40 -13.65
N LEU A 38 -7.80 -2.20 -12.71
CA LEU A 38 -7.35 -2.21 -11.32
C LEU A 38 -6.16 -3.18 -11.14
N VAL A 39 -5.07 -2.71 -10.53
CA VAL A 39 -3.85 -3.49 -10.28
C VAL A 39 -3.55 -3.51 -8.77
N PRO A 40 -3.53 -4.69 -8.13
CA PRO A 40 -3.35 -4.83 -6.69
C PRO A 40 -1.90 -4.67 -6.24
N GLY A 41 -1.70 -4.59 -4.93
CA GLY A 41 -0.41 -4.61 -4.27
C GLY A 41 0.05 -6.01 -3.89
N ILE A 42 1.14 -6.08 -3.12
CA ILE A 42 1.63 -7.33 -2.55
C ILE A 42 0.54 -7.98 -1.69
N ALA A 43 0.38 -9.30 -1.84
CA ALA A 43 -0.64 -10.07 -1.16
C ALA A 43 -2.11 -9.67 -1.47
N GLY A 44 -2.34 -8.76 -2.44
CA GLY A 44 -3.66 -8.26 -2.83
C GLY A 44 -4.34 -9.03 -3.97
N SER A 45 -3.84 -10.22 -4.31
CA SER A 45 -4.44 -11.13 -5.31
C SER A 45 -4.72 -12.48 -4.69
N ILE A 46 -5.88 -13.08 -5.00
CA ILE A 46 -6.16 -14.48 -4.69
C ILE A 46 -5.16 -15.38 -5.45
N LEU A 47 -4.59 -16.36 -4.77
CA LEU A 47 -3.76 -17.41 -5.35
C LEU A 47 -4.42 -18.77 -5.18
N ASN A 48 -4.46 -19.54 -6.26
CA ASN A 48 -4.85 -20.93 -6.26
C ASN A 48 -3.64 -21.82 -6.52
N ALA A 49 -3.54 -22.94 -5.82
CA ALA A 49 -2.67 -24.04 -6.20
C ALA A 49 -3.44 -24.96 -7.17
N VAL A 50 -2.79 -25.36 -8.24
CA VAL A 50 -3.30 -26.29 -9.24
C VAL A 50 -2.40 -27.50 -9.26
N ASP A 51 -2.99 -28.67 -9.04
CA ASP A 51 -2.29 -29.96 -9.16
C ASP A 51 -2.12 -30.32 -10.64
N ASP A 52 -0.88 -30.51 -11.07
CA ASP A 52 -0.52 -30.73 -12.48
C ASP A 52 -1.01 -32.08 -13.02
N LYS A 53 -1.25 -33.06 -12.14
CA LYS A 53 -1.66 -34.42 -12.52
C LYS A 53 -3.17 -34.53 -12.65
N THR A 54 -3.90 -33.85 -11.78
CA THR A 54 -5.36 -33.97 -11.65
C THR A 54 -6.10 -32.75 -12.20
N GLY A 55 -5.41 -31.62 -12.38
CA GLY A 55 -6.02 -30.33 -12.71
C GLY A 55 -6.88 -29.75 -11.59
N LYS A 56 -6.82 -30.31 -10.38
CA LYS A 56 -7.63 -29.85 -9.26
C LYS A 56 -7.08 -28.53 -8.75
N THR A 57 -7.96 -27.52 -8.70
CA THR A 57 -7.65 -26.19 -8.21
C THR A 57 -8.11 -26.02 -6.76
N GLU A 58 -7.28 -25.39 -5.93
CA GLU A 58 -7.59 -25.08 -4.54
C GLU A 58 -7.10 -23.67 -4.18
N ARG A 59 -7.94 -22.86 -3.51
CA ARG A 59 -7.50 -21.54 -3.01
C ARG A 59 -6.54 -21.71 -1.84
N VAL A 60 -5.35 -21.15 -1.98
CA VAL A 60 -4.29 -21.18 -0.97
C VAL A 60 -4.02 -19.79 -0.37
N TRP A 61 -4.47 -18.72 -1.02
CA TRP A 61 -4.42 -17.36 -0.50
C TRP A 61 -5.56 -16.50 -1.09
N VAL A 62 -6.28 -15.65 -0.34
CA VAL A 62 -6.34 -15.64 1.12
C VAL A 62 -7.26 -16.78 1.58
N ARG A 63 -6.88 -17.44 2.67
CA ARG A 63 -7.61 -18.54 3.28
C ARG A 63 -7.57 -18.39 4.79
N ILE A 64 -8.65 -18.76 5.46
CA ILE A 64 -8.74 -18.83 6.93
C ILE A 64 -8.65 -20.30 7.39
N LEU A 65 -9.51 -21.17 6.88
CA LEU A 65 -9.54 -22.57 7.34
C LEU A 65 -8.33 -23.37 6.86
N GLY A 66 -7.54 -23.90 7.79
CA GLY A 66 -6.34 -24.68 7.47
C GLY A 66 -5.24 -23.85 6.80
N ALA A 67 -5.30 -22.52 6.91
CA ALA A 67 -4.47 -21.59 6.15
C ALA A 67 -2.98 -21.88 6.29
N ASP A 68 -2.46 -22.02 7.51
CA ASP A 68 -1.02 -22.25 7.73
C ASP A 68 -0.55 -23.60 7.17
N HIS A 69 -1.32 -24.67 7.36
CA HIS A 69 -0.98 -26.00 6.82
C HIS A 69 -0.86 -25.98 5.29
N GLU A 70 -1.91 -25.49 4.63
CA GLU A 70 -2.04 -25.50 3.17
C GLU A 70 -1.07 -24.51 2.51
N PHE A 71 -0.79 -23.40 3.20
CA PHE A 71 0.24 -22.46 2.79
C PHE A 71 1.64 -23.08 2.82
N ARG A 72 1.97 -23.83 3.88
CA ARG A 72 3.27 -24.51 3.99
C ARG A 72 3.43 -25.64 2.98
N ASP A 73 2.35 -26.35 2.70
CA ASP A 73 2.31 -27.47 1.75
C ASP A 73 2.42 -26.97 0.29
N LYS A 74 1.65 -25.96 -0.09
CA LYS A 74 1.45 -25.61 -1.50
C LYS A 74 1.99 -24.25 -1.94
N VAL A 75 2.37 -23.39 -1.01
CA VAL A 75 2.79 -22.00 -1.32
C VAL A 75 4.26 -21.78 -1.03
N TRP A 76 4.84 -22.47 -0.03
CA TRP A 76 6.27 -22.41 0.20
C TRP A 76 7.05 -22.69 -1.08
N SER A 77 8.08 -21.87 -1.28
CA SER A 77 8.73 -21.72 -2.57
C SER A 77 10.22 -21.57 -2.42
N ARG A 78 10.92 -21.73 -3.53
CA ARG A 78 12.33 -21.44 -3.70
C ARG A 78 12.55 -20.56 -4.90
N PHE A 79 13.45 -19.59 -4.78
CA PHE A 79 13.86 -18.79 -5.92
C PHE A 79 14.88 -19.55 -6.77
N ASP A 80 14.62 -19.61 -8.08
CA ASP A 80 15.57 -20.09 -9.07
C ASP A 80 16.30 -18.89 -9.71
N PRO A 81 17.59 -18.66 -9.39
CA PRO A 81 18.34 -17.52 -9.91
C PRO A 81 18.65 -17.65 -11.42
N ALA A 82 18.56 -18.84 -12.01
CA ALA A 82 18.79 -19.01 -13.45
C ALA A 82 17.61 -18.47 -14.27
N THR A 83 16.39 -18.62 -13.78
CA THR A 83 15.16 -18.19 -14.45
C THR A 83 14.59 -16.88 -13.88
N GLY A 84 14.99 -16.50 -12.66
CA GLY A 84 14.39 -15.39 -11.92
C GLY A 84 12.98 -15.70 -11.40
N LYS A 85 12.59 -16.98 -11.37
CA LYS A 85 11.25 -17.43 -10.98
C LYS A 85 11.26 -17.97 -9.55
N THR A 86 10.21 -17.66 -8.81
CA THR A 86 9.90 -18.30 -7.52
C THR A 86 9.03 -19.52 -7.80
N VAL A 87 9.56 -20.72 -7.55
CA VAL A 87 8.90 -22.00 -7.83
C VAL A 87 8.47 -22.67 -6.53
N ASN A 88 7.35 -23.39 -6.56
CA ASN A 88 6.85 -24.10 -5.38
C ASN A 88 7.85 -25.20 -4.94
N LEU A 89 7.85 -25.52 -3.64
CA LEU A 89 8.61 -26.67 -3.13
C LEU A 89 7.99 -28.00 -3.58
N ASP A 90 6.65 -28.06 -3.62
CA ASP A 90 5.93 -29.13 -4.29
C ASP A 90 6.12 -29.03 -5.81
N ALA A 91 6.69 -30.08 -6.41
CA ALA A 91 6.96 -30.15 -7.83
C ALA A 91 5.74 -30.54 -8.67
N ASP A 92 4.67 -31.03 -8.05
CA ASP A 92 3.43 -31.46 -8.72
C ASP A 92 2.35 -30.37 -8.71
N THR A 93 2.63 -29.19 -8.15
CA THR A 93 1.69 -28.06 -8.13
C THR A 93 2.30 -26.77 -8.64
N HIS A 94 1.46 -25.95 -9.28
CA HIS A 94 1.80 -24.57 -9.63
C HIS A 94 0.76 -23.59 -9.10
N ILE A 95 1.16 -22.33 -9.00
CA ILE A 95 0.26 -21.25 -8.59
C ILE A 95 -0.35 -20.57 -9.81
N GLU A 96 -1.67 -20.40 -9.75
CA GLU A 96 -2.46 -19.66 -10.72
C GLU A 96 -3.27 -18.54 -10.03
N VAL A 97 -3.48 -17.44 -10.74
CA VAL A 97 -4.33 -16.34 -10.29
C VAL A 97 -5.66 -16.36 -11.04
N PRO A 98 -6.81 -16.46 -10.35
CA PRO A 98 -8.13 -16.48 -10.97
C PRO A 98 -8.35 -15.32 -11.96
N GLN A 99 -9.00 -15.60 -13.08
CA GLN A 99 -9.36 -14.61 -14.10
C GLN A 99 -10.87 -14.31 -14.15
N ASP A 100 -11.64 -14.91 -13.24
CA ASP A 100 -13.08 -14.72 -13.09
C ASP A 100 -13.45 -13.24 -12.90
N ARG A 101 -14.67 -12.89 -13.31
CA ARG A 101 -15.15 -11.49 -13.36
C ARG A 101 -14.11 -10.57 -14.01
N TYR A 102 -13.50 -11.03 -15.11
CA TYR A 102 -12.52 -10.27 -15.88
C TYR A 102 -11.30 -9.85 -15.04
N GLY A 103 -10.90 -10.70 -14.09
CA GLY A 103 -9.81 -10.48 -13.13
C GLY A 103 -10.19 -9.66 -11.90
N LEU A 104 -11.42 -9.17 -11.79
CA LEU A 104 -11.89 -8.46 -10.59
C LEU A 104 -12.05 -9.41 -9.40
N TYR A 105 -12.46 -10.66 -9.65
CA TYR A 105 -12.66 -11.64 -8.58
C TYR A 105 -11.40 -11.84 -7.73
N ALA A 106 -10.23 -11.86 -8.36
CA ALA A 106 -8.95 -12.06 -7.67
C ALA A 106 -8.57 -10.91 -6.73
N ILE A 107 -9.20 -9.72 -6.85
CA ILE A 107 -8.77 -8.49 -6.17
C ILE A 107 -9.90 -7.77 -5.41
N ASP A 108 -11.15 -8.24 -5.55
CA ASP A 108 -12.34 -7.64 -4.96
C ASP A 108 -12.39 -7.88 -3.43
N THR A 109 -12.70 -9.12 -3.05
CA THR A 109 -12.74 -9.62 -1.68
C THR A 109 -11.74 -10.76 -1.58
N LEU A 110 -10.74 -10.63 -0.71
CA LEU A 110 -9.63 -11.58 -0.68
C LEU A 110 -10.01 -12.95 -0.09
N ASP A 111 -11.03 -13.00 0.79
CA ASP A 111 -11.67 -14.26 1.24
C ASP A 111 -13.21 -14.19 1.08
N PRO A 112 -13.74 -14.55 -0.10
CA PRO A 112 -15.18 -14.53 -0.36
C PRO A 112 -15.97 -15.65 0.35
N ASP A 113 -15.31 -16.65 0.96
CA ASP A 113 -15.98 -17.78 1.61
C ASP A 113 -16.28 -17.51 3.10
N MET A 114 -15.88 -16.34 3.61
CA MET A 114 -16.12 -15.92 4.99
C MET A 114 -17.55 -15.35 5.15
N VAL A 115 -18.44 -16.13 5.76
CA VAL A 115 -19.86 -15.81 5.92
C VAL A 115 -20.15 -14.82 7.08
N LEU A 116 -19.17 -14.49 7.93
CA LEU A 116 -19.34 -13.65 9.12
C LEU A 116 -18.22 -12.58 9.21
N GLY A 117 -18.58 -11.29 9.15
CA GLY A 117 -17.65 -10.16 9.37
C GLY A 117 -16.98 -9.58 8.11
N SER A 118 -17.76 -9.38 7.03
CA SER A 118 -17.32 -9.10 5.65
C SER A 118 -16.28 -8.01 5.40
N ASP A 119 -16.12 -7.02 6.28
CA ASP A 119 -15.34 -5.81 5.97
C ASP A 119 -13.82 -6.00 6.08
N CYS A 120 -13.33 -6.99 6.85
CA CYS A 120 -11.88 -7.18 7.08
C CYS A 120 -11.13 -7.83 5.89
N VAL A 121 -11.86 -8.44 4.96
CA VAL A 121 -11.33 -9.14 3.78
C VAL A 121 -11.54 -8.36 2.47
N TYR A 122 -12.22 -7.21 2.53
CA TYR A 122 -12.35 -6.30 1.40
C TYR A 122 -11.00 -5.70 1.01
N TYR A 123 -10.77 -5.65 -0.30
CA TYR A 123 -9.60 -4.99 -0.86
C TYR A 123 -9.97 -3.92 -1.87
N PHE A 124 -10.35 -4.27 -3.11
CA PHE A 124 -10.95 -3.32 -4.05
C PHE A 124 -12.48 -3.26 -4.00
N HIS A 125 -13.13 -4.05 -3.14
CA HIS A 125 -14.59 -4.18 -3.09
C HIS A 125 -15.33 -2.83 -3.16
N ASP A 126 -15.05 -1.92 -2.22
CA ASP A 126 -15.74 -0.63 -2.15
C ASP A 126 -15.46 0.23 -3.38
N MET A 127 -14.23 0.20 -3.91
CA MET A 127 -13.87 0.92 -5.14
C MET A 127 -14.62 0.36 -6.36
N ILE A 128 -14.73 -0.96 -6.48
CA ILE A 128 -15.48 -1.63 -7.54
C ILE A 128 -16.96 -1.23 -7.46
N VAL A 129 -17.54 -1.26 -6.26
CA VAL A 129 -18.92 -0.85 -6.01
C VAL A 129 -19.16 0.61 -6.40
N GLU A 130 -18.26 1.53 -6.03
CA GLU A 130 -18.38 2.94 -6.41
C GLU A 130 -18.21 3.16 -7.92
N LEU A 131 -17.24 2.50 -8.57
CA LEU A 131 -17.07 2.58 -10.03
C LEU A 131 -18.34 2.11 -10.74
N ILE A 132 -18.95 1.00 -10.32
CA ILE A 132 -20.21 0.51 -10.89
C ILE A 132 -21.34 1.54 -10.71
N LYS A 133 -21.44 2.18 -9.52
CA LYS A 133 -22.42 3.26 -9.29
C LYS A 133 -22.19 4.46 -10.22
N TRP A 134 -20.95 4.74 -10.61
CA TRP A 134 -20.63 5.85 -11.52
C TRP A 134 -20.87 5.51 -12.99
N GLY A 135 -21.32 4.29 -13.32
CA GLY A 135 -21.64 3.90 -14.69
C GLY A 135 -20.67 2.92 -15.33
N TYR A 136 -19.66 2.44 -14.60
CA TYR A 136 -18.73 1.43 -15.11
C TYR A 136 -19.39 0.04 -15.20
N GLN A 137 -18.97 -0.74 -16.20
CA GLN A 137 -19.50 -2.08 -16.46
C GLN A 137 -18.35 -3.10 -16.50
N GLU A 138 -18.45 -4.13 -15.65
CA GLU A 138 -17.50 -5.25 -15.64
C GLU A 138 -17.37 -5.88 -17.03
N GLY A 139 -16.14 -6.11 -17.48
CA GLY A 139 -15.86 -6.75 -18.76
C GLY A 139 -16.02 -5.85 -19.99
N THR A 140 -16.46 -4.61 -19.82
CA THR A 140 -16.54 -3.62 -20.91
C THR A 140 -15.75 -2.35 -20.59
N THR A 141 -15.92 -1.78 -19.40
CA THR A 141 -15.18 -0.59 -18.94
C THR A 141 -14.50 -0.80 -17.59
N LEU A 142 -14.72 -1.91 -16.88
CA LEU A 142 -14.07 -2.21 -15.61
C LEU A 142 -13.46 -3.61 -15.61
N PHE A 143 -12.18 -3.67 -15.24
CA PHE A 143 -11.37 -4.89 -15.29
C PHE A 143 -10.40 -4.94 -14.10
N GLY A 144 -10.01 -6.15 -13.71
CA GLY A 144 -8.96 -6.37 -12.70
C GLY A 144 -7.76 -7.12 -13.28
N PHE A 145 -6.61 -6.95 -12.66
CA PHE A 145 -5.39 -7.69 -12.98
C PHE A 145 -4.72 -8.21 -11.71
N GLY A 146 -5.17 -9.37 -11.23
CA GLY A 146 -4.44 -10.11 -10.21
C GLY A 146 -3.16 -10.75 -10.77
N TYR A 147 -2.11 -10.83 -9.96
CA TYR A 147 -0.83 -11.42 -10.31
C TYR A 147 -0.20 -12.18 -9.13
N ASP A 148 0.77 -13.06 -9.44
CA ASP A 148 1.51 -13.78 -8.40
C ASP A 148 2.48 -12.81 -7.72
N PHE A 149 2.06 -12.29 -6.56
CA PHE A 149 2.80 -11.29 -5.81
C PHE A 149 4.10 -11.81 -5.19
N ARG A 150 4.40 -13.11 -5.29
CA ARG A 150 5.70 -13.66 -4.88
C ARG A 150 6.81 -13.30 -5.85
N GLN A 151 6.46 -13.17 -7.13
CA GLN A 151 7.41 -12.93 -8.22
C GLN A 151 7.94 -11.48 -8.21
N SER A 152 9.04 -11.26 -8.92
CA SER A 152 9.59 -9.93 -9.18
C SER A 152 8.61 -9.07 -9.98
N ASN A 153 8.58 -7.75 -9.72
CA ASN A 153 7.79 -6.79 -10.49
C ASN A 153 8.24 -6.68 -11.96
N ARG A 154 9.41 -7.22 -12.33
CA ARG A 154 9.89 -7.35 -13.71
C ARG A 154 9.92 -8.79 -14.22
N PHE A 155 9.24 -9.70 -13.56
CA PHE A 155 9.19 -11.10 -13.98
C PHE A 155 8.47 -11.22 -15.33
N GLN A 156 9.14 -11.84 -16.31
CA GLN A 156 8.71 -11.82 -17.70
C GLN A 156 7.28 -12.34 -17.91
N GLU A 157 6.91 -13.46 -17.28
CA GLU A 157 5.56 -14.03 -17.43
C GLU A 157 4.47 -13.06 -16.92
N THR A 158 4.74 -12.30 -15.85
CA THR A 158 3.77 -11.32 -15.33
C THR A 158 3.68 -10.09 -16.24
N ILE A 159 4.81 -9.63 -16.76
CA ILE A 159 4.90 -8.54 -17.72
C ILE A 159 4.15 -8.89 -19.02
N ASP A 160 4.38 -10.08 -19.57
CA ASP A 160 3.69 -10.56 -20.77
C ASP A 160 2.19 -10.68 -20.55
N ARG A 161 1.76 -11.22 -19.39
CA ARG A 161 0.34 -11.28 -19.02
C ARG A 161 -0.29 -9.89 -18.90
N LEU A 162 0.43 -8.90 -18.37
CA LEU A 162 -0.06 -7.53 -18.30
C LEU A 162 -0.20 -6.92 -19.71
N ALA A 163 0.76 -7.16 -20.62
CA ALA A 163 0.65 -6.73 -22.02
C ALA A 163 -0.59 -7.33 -22.70
N SER A 164 -0.78 -8.65 -22.59
CA SER A 164 -1.97 -9.32 -23.13
C SER A 164 -3.27 -8.82 -22.49
N LYS A 165 -3.26 -8.53 -21.18
CA LYS A 165 -4.41 -7.96 -20.49
C LYS A 165 -4.77 -6.59 -21.05
N LEU A 166 -3.80 -5.69 -21.22
CA LEU A 166 -4.03 -4.36 -21.79
C LEU A 166 -4.64 -4.44 -23.19
N GLU A 167 -4.13 -5.33 -24.06
CA GLU A 167 -4.70 -5.55 -25.39
C GLU A 167 -6.15 -6.07 -25.32
N SER A 168 -6.42 -7.02 -24.44
CA SER A 168 -7.76 -7.59 -24.25
C SER A 168 -8.77 -6.54 -23.78
N VAL A 169 -8.36 -5.67 -22.83
CA VAL A 169 -9.18 -4.59 -22.29
C VAL A 169 -9.43 -3.55 -23.37
N TYR A 170 -8.39 -3.13 -24.10
CA TYR A 170 -8.51 -2.16 -25.19
C TYR A 170 -9.51 -2.65 -26.25
N THR A 171 -9.44 -3.93 -26.62
CA THR A 171 -10.34 -4.55 -27.59
C THR A 171 -11.77 -4.64 -27.07
N ALA A 172 -11.97 -5.14 -25.84
CA ALA A 172 -13.29 -5.23 -25.21
C ALA A 172 -13.96 -3.86 -25.02
N SER A 173 -13.16 -2.80 -24.88
CA SER A 173 -13.62 -1.42 -24.67
C SER A 173 -13.87 -0.64 -25.97
N GLY A 174 -13.87 -1.32 -27.12
CA GLY A 174 -14.11 -0.69 -28.43
C GLY A 174 -12.94 0.15 -28.94
N GLY A 175 -11.71 -0.17 -28.54
CA GLY A 175 -10.49 0.54 -28.95
C GLY A 175 -10.23 1.84 -28.17
N ARG A 176 -10.77 1.97 -26.96
CA ARG A 176 -10.49 3.10 -26.08
C ARG A 176 -9.27 2.82 -25.21
N LYS A 177 -8.44 3.85 -25.03
CA LYS A 177 -7.27 3.78 -24.15
C LYS A 177 -7.68 3.68 -22.68
N ILE A 178 -6.83 3.03 -21.91
CA ILE A 178 -7.11 2.53 -20.56
C ILE A 178 -6.59 3.49 -19.50
N THR A 179 -7.34 3.65 -18.43
CA THR A 179 -6.85 4.22 -17.16
C THR A 179 -6.45 3.08 -16.23
N ILE A 180 -5.18 3.01 -15.85
CA ILE A 180 -4.70 2.06 -14.85
C ILE A 180 -4.83 2.71 -13.48
N ILE A 181 -5.46 2.02 -12.53
CA ILE A 181 -5.44 2.38 -11.11
C ILE A 181 -4.68 1.28 -10.38
N SER A 182 -3.52 1.61 -9.85
CA SER A 182 -2.65 0.65 -9.18
C SER A 182 -2.51 0.99 -7.70
N HIS A 183 -2.51 -0.02 -6.84
CA HIS A 183 -2.32 0.16 -5.40
C HIS A 183 -1.01 -0.47 -4.91
N SER A 184 -0.32 0.21 -3.99
CA SER A 184 0.87 -0.31 -3.30
C SER A 184 1.90 -0.84 -4.29
N MET A 185 2.39 -2.08 -4.12
CA MET A 185 3.37 -2.70 -5.02
C MET A 185 2.89 -2.81 -6.49
N GLY A 186 1.59 -2.78 -6.76
CA GLY A 186 1.06 -2.71 -8.12
C GLY A 186 1.53 -1.46 -8.86
N GLY A 187 1.83 -0.37 -8.15
CA GLY A 187 2.46 0.81 -8.73
C GLY A 187 3.89 0.53 -9.20
N LEU A 188 4.65 -0.31 -8.49
CA LEU A 188 6.00 -0.73 -8.90
C LEU A 188 5.93 -1.66 -10.12
N LEU A 189 5.00 -2.63 -10.12
CA LEU A 189 4.73 -3.48 -11.29
C LEU A 189 4.38 -2.64 -12.52
N THR A 190 3.44 -1.69 -12.39
CA THR A 190 3.05 -0.79 -13.47
C THR A 190 4.24 0.03 -13.97
N LYS A 191 5.07 0.54 -13.06
CA LYS A 191 6.27 1.31 -13.40
C LYS A 191 7.35 0.47 -14.11
N CYS A 192 7.56 -0.78 -13.68
CA CYS A 192 8.43 -1.75 -14.35
C CYS A 192 7.93 -2.01 -15.77
N PHE A 193 6.64 -2.32 -15.92
CA PHE A 193 6.02 -2.56 -17.23
C PHE A 193 6.19 -1.37 -18.17
N MET A 194 5.88 -0.16 -17.70
CA MET A 194 6.06 1.08 -18.47
C MET A 194 7.52 1.26 -18.93
N SER A 195 8.49 0.92 -18.07
CA SER A 195 9.90 1.06 -18.40
C SER A 195 10.43 0.00 -19.37
N LEU A 196 9.86 -1.21 -19.36
CA LEU A 196 10.26 -2.33 -20.23
C LEU A 196 9.54 -2.31 -21.58
N HIS A 197 8.26 -1.93 -21.58
CA HIS A 197 7.36 -1.97 -22.73
C HIS A 197 6.67 -0.62 -22.93
N SER A 198 7.48 0.44 -23.00
CA SER A 198 6.99 1.82 -23.19
C SER A 198 6.09 1.97 -24.42
N ASP A 199 6.38 1.27 -25.52
CA ASP A 199 5.60 1.27 -26.75
C ASP A 199 4.19 0.68 -26.56
N ILE A 200 4.09 -0.46 -25.86
CA ILE A 200 2.81 -1.09 -25.52
C ILE A 200 2.02 -0.22 -24.54
N PHE A 201 2.71 0.34 -23.55
CA PHE A 201 2.11 1.23 -22.56
C PHE A 201 1.55 2.50 -23.24
N GLU A 202 2.31 3.13 -24.14
CA GLU A 202 1.86 4.29 -24.93
C GLU A 202 0.69 3.98 -25.87
N LYS A 203 0.67 2.78 -26.44
CA LYS A 203 -0.40 2.32 -27.33
C LYS A 203 -1.72 2.20 -26.58
N TYR A 204 -1.73 1.55 -25.42
CA TYR A 204 -2.98 1.16 -24.74
C TYR A 204 -3.37 2.06 -23.57
N VAL A 205 -2.44 2.75 -22.92
CA VAL A 205 -2.71 3.51 -21.68
C VAL A 205 -2.87 5.00 -21.97
N LYS A 206 -3.89 5.60 -21.34
CA LYS A 206 -4.17 7.05 -21.36
C LYS A 206 -3.73 7.73 -20.06
N THR A 207 -4.05 7.08 -18.95
CA THR A 207 -3.85 7.62 -17.61
C THR A 207 -3.35 6.51 -16.69
N TRP A 208 -2.45 6.83 -15.78
CA TRP A 208 -2.06 5.97 -14.67
C TRP A 208 -2.23 6.71 -13.34
N ILE A 209 -2.98 6.13 -12.43
CA ILE A 209 -3.21 6.61 -11.07
C ILE A 209 -2.56 5.61 -10.11
N ALA A 210 -1.50 6.02 -9.43
CA ALA A 210 -0.89 5.22 -8.36
C ALA A 210 -1.46 5.64 -7.01
N ILE A 211 -1.83 4.66 -6.17
CA ILE A 211 -2.34 4.86 -4.82
C ILE A 211 -1.41 4.14 -3.84
N ALA A 212 -0.87 4.86 -2.87
CA ALA A 212 -0.01 4.35 -1.80
C ALA A 212 1.20 3.52 -2.29
N ALA A 213 1.76 3.86 -3.46
CA ALA A 213 2.84 3.08 -4.06
C ALA A 213 4.20 3.34 -3.37
N PRO A 214 4.92 2.32 -2.87
CA PRO A 214 6.19 2.49 -2.17
C PRO A 214 7.37 2.69 -3.14
N PHE A 215 7.42 3.83 -3.83
CA PHE A 215 8.43 4.08 -4.88
C PHE A 215 9.89 4.01 -4.39
N ARG A 216 10.15 4.24 -3.09
CA ARG A 216 11.47 4.08 -2.46
C ARG A 216 11.53 2.97 -1.40
N GLY A 217 10.49 2.14 -1.32
CA GLY A 217 10.37 1.04 -0.37
C GLY A 217 9.69 1.42 0.95
N ALA A 218 9.52 0.44 1.82
CA ALA A 218 8.89 0.54 3.14
C ALA A 218 9.87 0.04 4.22
N PRO A 219 10.90 0.83 4.58
CA PRO A 219 12.11 0.35 5.26
C PRO A 219 11.84 -0.40 6.56
N GLY A 220 11.09 0.20 7.50
CA GLY A 220 10.84 -0.38 8.81
C GLY A 220 10.01 -1.65 8.73
N TYR A 221 8.89 -1.58 8.02
CA TYR A 221 7.99 -2.71 7.85
C TYR A 221 8.65 -3.90 7.15
N ILE A 222 9.47 -3.66 6.12
CA ILE A 222 10.15 -4.72 5.37
C ILE A 222 11.32 -5.32 6.17
N SER A 223 12.04 -4.51 6.95
CA SER A 223 13.12 -5.02 7.80
C SER A 223 12.60 -5.99 8.87
N SER A 224 11.48 -5.64 9.52
CA SER A 224 10.83 -6.56 10.46
C SER A 224 10.18 -7.76 9.76
N SER A 225 9.72 -7.61 8.51
CA SER A 225 9.19 -8.73 7.72
C SER A 225 10.25 -9.82 7.49
N PHE A 226 11.49 -9.41 7.18
CA PHE A 226 12.61 -10.35 7.00
C PHE A 226 13.00 -11.06 8.29
N LEU A 227 13.02 -10.32 9.41
CA LEU A 227 13.49 -10.86 10.69
C LEU A 227 12.39 -11.61 11.44
N ASN A 228 11.19 -11.07 11.56
CA ASN A 228 10.14 -11.60 12.44
C ASN A 228 8.89 -12.10 11.71
N GLY A 229 8.84 -11.94 10.38
CA GLY A 229 7.66 -12.23 9.59
C GLY A 229 6.56 -11.19 9.74
N VAL A 230 5.46 -11.40 9.02
CA VAL A 230 4.29 -10.51 9.04
C VAL A 230 3.03 -11.31 9.33
N SER A 231 2.08 -10.66 9.98
CA SER A 231 0.70 -11.14 10.07
C SER A 231 -0.20 -10.03 9.57
N PHE A 232 -1.17 -10.38 8.74
CA PHE A 232 -2.08 -9.43 8.09
C PHE A 232 -3.37 -9.20 8.89
N VAL A 233 -3.44 -9.77 10.09
CA VAL A 233 -4.57 -9.68 11.02
C VAL A 233 -4.01 -9.39 12.41
N GLU A 234 -4.72 -8.66 13.27
CA GLU A 234 -4.30 -8.35 14.64
C GLU A 234 -5.16 -9.08 15.67
N GLY A 235 -4.60 -9.35 16.86
CA GLY A 235 -5.34 -9.96 17.97
C GLY A 235 -5.51 -11.48 17.88
N TRP A 236 -6.56 -12.00 18.54
CA TRP A 236 -6.81 -13.45 18.70
C TRP A 236 -7.08 -14.18 17.37
N GLU A 237 -7.54 -13.44 16.36
CA GLU A 237 -7.86 -13.94 15.02
C GLU A 237 -6.61 -14.44 14.29
N GLN A 238 -5.42 -13.92 14.60
CA GLN A 238 -4.13 -14.35 14.02
C GLN A 238 -3.91 -15.87 14.06
N ASN A 239 -4.49 -16.56 15.07
CA ASN A 239 -4.35 -18.01 15.22
C ASN A 239 -5.08 -18.82 14.12
N PHE A 240 -6.00 -18.18 13.40
CA PHE A 240 -6.72 -18.78 12.27
C PHE A 240 -6.09 -18.40 10.91
N PHE A 241 -5.06 -17.55 10.91
CA PHE A 241 -4.36 -17.13 9.69
C PHE A 241 -2.95 -17.73 9.64
N ILE A 242 -2.25 -17.48 8.53
CA ILE A 242 -0.87 -17.93 8.34
C ILE A 242 0.02 -17.31 9.43
N SER A 243 0.81 -18.16 10.08
CA SER A 243 1.70 -17.71 11.15
C SER A 243 2.78 -16.77 10.61
N LYS A 244 3.25 -15.83 11.44
CA LYS A 244 4.34 -14.92 11.08
C LYS A 244 5.57 -15.67 10.58
N TRP A 245 5.90 -16.77 11.26
CA TRP A 245 7.03 -17.62 10.89
C TRP A 245 6.82 -18.26 9.52
N SER A 246 5.67 -18.92 9.26
CA SER A 246 5.41 -19.54 7.94
C SER A 246 5.47 -18.53 6.80
N MET A 247 4.90 -17.33 7.02
CA MET A 247 4.96 -16.23 6.06
C MET A 247 6.40 -15.74 5.84
N GLN A 248 7.18 -15.58 6.91
CA GLN A 248 8.59 -15.21 6.81
C GLN A 248 9.37 -16.16 5.90
N GLN A 249 9.17 -17.48 6.06
CA GLN A 249 9.87 -18.48 5.25
C GLN A 249 9.55 -18.34 3.76
N LEU A 250 8.30 -18.04 3.41
CA LEU A 250 7.93 -17.73 2.04
C LEU A 250 8.63 -16.45 1.55
N LEU A 251 8.54 -15.37 2.34
CA LEU A 251 9.04 -14.05 1.93
C LEU A 251 10.54 -14.06 1.66
N LEU A 252 11.32 -14.86 2.39
CA LEU A 252 12.77 -14.98 2.17
C LEU A 252 13.14 -15.48 0.77
N GLU A 253 12.23 -16.18 0.09
CA GLU A 253 12.38 -16.70 -1.27
C GLU A 253 11.52 -15.93 -2.31
N CYS A 254 10.88 -14.82 -1.93
CA CYS A 254 10.07 -14.00 -2.84
C CYS A 254 10.80 -12.72 -3.28
N PRO A 255 11.10 -12.51 -4.56
CA PRO A 255 11.69 -11.26 -5.05
C PRO A 255 10.90 -9.99 -4.72
N SER A 256 9.58 -10.09 -4.62
CA SER A 256 8.73 -8.94 -4.31
C SER A 256 9.10 -8.23 -3.01
N ILE A 257 9.41 -8.98 -1.93
CA ILE A 257 9.74 -8.36 -0.64
C ILE A 257 11.11 -7.63 -0.68
N TYR A 258 12.07 -8.15 -1.45
CA TYR A 258 13.39 -7.52 -1.64
C TYR A 258 13.29 -6.23 -2.46
N GLU A 259 12.32 -6.16 -3.37
CA GLU A 259 12.02 -4.96 -4.16
C GLU A 259 11.33 -3.85 -3.35
N LEU A 260 10.77 -4.18 -2.18
CA LEU A 260 10.17 -3.24 -1.23
C LEU A 260 11.14 -2.73 -0.15
N MET A 261 12.36 -3.26 -0.09
CA MET A 261 13.39 -2.76 0.83
C MET A 261 13.71 -1.28 0.56
N ALA A 262 14.27 -0.61 1.58
CA ALA A 262 14.75 0.76 1.46
C ALA A 262 15.65 0.95 0.24
N CYS A 263 15.35 1.96 -0.58
CA CYS A 263 16.19 2.35 -1.69
C CYS A 263 17.56 2.85 -1.18
N LEU A 264 18.64 2.19 -1.59
CA LEU A 264 20.00 2.47 -1.12
C LEU A 264 20.54 3.81 -1.63
N ASP A 265 20.13 4.20 -2.84
CA ASP A 265 20.60 5.41 -3.53
C ASP A 265 19.68 6.62 -3.29
N PHE A 266 18.61 6.44 -2.51
CA PHE A 266 17.66 7.51 -2.21
C PHE A 266 18.14 8.34 -1.02
N LYS A 267 18.05 9.66 -1.15
CA LYS A 267 18.40 10.61 -0.11
C LYS A 267 17.19 10.82 0.79
N TRP A 268 17.05 9.97 1.79
CA TRP A 268 16.02 10.10 2.82
C TRP A 268 16.29 11.35 3.67
N GLU A 269 15.24 12.05 4.08
CA GLU A 269 15.32 13.15 5.06
C GLU A 269 15.91 12.63 6.39
N HIS A 270 15.41 11.49 6.83
CA HIS A 270 16.00 10.71 7.91
C HIS A 270 16.40 9.35 7.36
N ILE A 271 17.65 8.93 7.52
CA ILE A 271 18.10 7.63 7.03
C ILE A 271 17.41 6.53 7.85
N PRO A 272 16.72 5.55 7.21
CA PRO A 272 16.14 4.44 7.94
C PRO A 272 17.23 3.53 8.50
N LEU A 273 17.14 3.20 9.78
CA LEU A 273 18.13 2.43 10.52
C LEU A 273 17.55 1.10 11.02
N LEU A 274 18.39 0.06 10.99
CA LEU A 274 18.24 -1.10 11.86
C LEU A 274 19.11 -0.87 13.09
N GLU A 275 18.50 -0.74 14.26
CA GLU A 275 19.18 -0.48 15.52
C GLU A 275 19.15 -1.71 16.41
N ILE A 276 20.27 -2.01 17.06
CA ILE A 276 20.41 -3.19 17.90
C ILE A 276 21.17 -2.82 19.16
N TRP A 277 20.56 -3.05 20.32
CA TRP A 277 21.26 -2.97 21.60
C TRP A 277 22.20 -4.17 21.72
N ARG A 278 23.51 -3.93 21.75
CA ARG A 278 24.55 -4.96 21.71
C ARG A 278 25.39 -4.92 22.96
N GLU A 279 25.73 -6.10 23.45
CA GLU A 279 26.66 -6.28 24.57
C GLU A 279 28.04 -6.61 24.00
N LYS A 280 29.03 -5.78 24.31
CA LYS A 280 30.43 -6.01 23.97
C LYS A 280 31.23 -6.19 25.23
N CYS A 281 31.95 -7.31 25.34
CA CYS A 281 32.93 -7.49 26.39
C CYS A 281 34.27 -6.90 25.92
N ASP A 282 34.89 -6.07 26.75
CA ASP A 282 36.28 -5.67 26.53
C ASP A 282 37.24 -6.85 26.81
N SER A 283 38.54 -6.64 26.55
CA SER A 283 39.59 -7.65 26.80
C SER A 283 39.74 -8.02 28.29
N ASP A 284 39.20 -7.20 29.20
CA ASP A 284 39.24 -7.40 30.64
C ASP A 284 37.95 -8.07 31.17
N GLY A 285 36.98 -8.33 30.29
CA GLY A 285 35.71 -9.00 30.60
C GLY A 285 34.59 -8.06 31.06
N ASN A 286 34.75 -6.74 30.99
CA ASN A 286 33.69 -5.79 31.31
C ASN A 286 32.71 -5.67 30.13
N ALA A 287 31.44 -5.91 30.40
CA ALA A 287 30.37 -5.75 29.42
C ALA A 287 29.99 -4.27 29.28
N THR A 288 30.13 -3.72 28.08
CA THR A 288 29.60 -2.41 27.70
C THR A 288 28.41 -2.61 26.78
N ILE A 289 27.30 -1.95 27.09
CA ILE A 289 26.08 -2.03 26.30
C ILE A 289 26.00 -0.78 25.41
N THR A 290 25.89 -0.99 24.10
CA THR A 290 25.87 0.09 23.11
C THR A 290 24.75 -0.15 22.09
N LEU A 291 24.05 0.92 21.72
CA LEU A 291 23.13 0.90 20.59
C LEU A 291 23.95 1.01 19.30
N GLU A 292 23.94 -0.05 18.49
CA GLU A 292 24.52 -0.05 17.14
C GLU A 292 23.43 0.29 16.13
N SER A 293 23.67 1.26 15.24
CA SER A 293 22.72 1.69 14.22
C SER A 293 23.28 1.39 12.83
N TYR A 294 22.53 0.61 12.05
CA TYR A 294 22.94 0.12 10.74
C TYR A 294 22.10 0.78 9.64
N PRO A 295 22.69 1.55 8.72
CA PRO A 295 22.00 2.06 7.54
C PRO A 295 21.59 0.92 6.58
N PRO A 296 20.77 1.19 5.55
CA PRO A 296 20.20 0.15 4.69
C PRO A 296 21.23 -0.77 4.00
N ALA A 297 22.39 -0.23 3.61
CA ALA A 297 23.45 -1.00 2.98
C ALA A 297 24.13 -1.98 3.97
N GLU A 298 24.34 -1.53 5.22
CA GLU A 298 25.00 -2.33 6.26
C GLU A 298 24.06 -3.38 6.87
N THR A 299 22.75 -3.09 6.86
CA THR A 299 21.69 -4.00 7.31
C THR A 299 21.73 -5.37 6.60
N ILE A 300 22.21 -5.42 5.35
CA ILE A 300 22.34 -6.68 4.59
C ILE A 300 23.26 -7.68 5.31
N ALA A 301 24.36 -7.21 5.92
CA ALA A 301 25.27 -8.08 6.66
C ALA A 301 24.58 -8.69 7.88
N ILE A 302 23.76 -7.89 8.56
CA ILE A 302 22.99 -8.32 9.73
C ILE A 302 21.96 -9.37 9.35
N PHE A 303 21.19 -9.17 8.27
CA PHE A 303 20.22 -10.17 7.81
C PHE A 303 20.89 -11.50 7.44
N ARG A 304 22.04 -11.45 6.77
CA ARG A 304 22.80 -12.66 6.43
C ARG A 304 23.25 -13.44 7.66
N GLU A 305 23.71 -12.75 8.70
CA GLU A 305 24.12 -13.40 9.94
C GLU A 305 22.91 -13.94 10.71
N ALA A 306 21.89 -13.11 10.92
CA ALA A 306 20.69 -13.46 11.67
C ALA A 306 19.95 -14.67 11.10
N LEU A 307 19.93 -14.80 9.77
CA LEU A 307 19.23 -15.87 9.05
C LEU A 307 20.18 -16.97 8.55
N SER A 308 21.45 -16.96 8.94
CA SER A 308 22.47 -17.91 8.46
C SER A 308 22.14 -19.38 8.75
N THR A 309 21.44 -19.64 9.85
CA THR A 309 21.03 -20.99 10.27
C THR A 309 19.54 -21.25 10.04
N ASN A 310 18.84 -20.37 9.33
CA ASN A 310 17.40 -20.49 9.13
C ASN A 310 17.08 -21.66 8.17
N LYS A 311 16.16 -22.51 8.61
CA LYS A 311 15.78 -23.76 7.91
C LYS A 311 14.30 -24.05 8.09
N VAL A 312 13.75 -24.75 7.11
CA VAL A 312 12.39 -25.30 7.16
C VAL A 312 12.45 -26.81 6.95
N SER A 313 11.54 -27.54 7.60
CA SER A 313 11.34 -28.97 7.33
C SER A 313 10.17 -29.12 6.36
N TYR A 314 10.43 -29.74 5.21
CA TYR A 314 9.47 -29.99 4.16
C TYR A 314 9.66 -31.43 3.65
N ASP A 315 8.59 -32.24 3.62
CA ASP A 315 8.62 -33.67 3.27
C ASP A 315 9.71 -34.49 3.99
N GLY A 316 9.97 -34.16 5.26
CA GLY A 316 10.97 -34.84 6.09
C GLY A 316 12.42 -34.47 5.76
N ALA A 317 12.64 -33.49 4.87
CA ALA A 317 13.96 -32.94 4.55
C ALA A 317 14.11 -31.52 5.12
N ASP A 318 15.31 -31.21 5.62
CA ASP A 318 15.65 -29.86 6.07
C ASP A 318 16.17 -29.03 4.88
N ILE A 319 15.44 -27.97 4.54
CA ILE A 319 15.78 -27.02 3.49
C ILE A 319 16.29 -25.74 4.15
N SER A 320 17.47 -25.27 3.72
CA SER A 320 18.01 -23.99 4.21
C SER A 320 17.38 -22.83 3.45
N VAL A 321 16.92 -21.83 4.20
CA VAL A 321 16.22 -20.64 3.69
C VAL A 321 16.87 -19.39 4.30
N PRO A 322 18.14 -19.08 3.97
CA PRO A 322 18.82 -17.91 4.50
C PRO A 322 18.34 -16.63 3.80
N PHE A 323 18.85 -15.47 4.22
CA PHE A 323 18.72 -14.25 3.42
C PHE A 323 19.36 -14.45 2.03
N ASN A 324 18.56 -14.31 0.98
CA ASN A 324 18.92 -14.73 -0.38
C ASN A 324 19.57 -13.58 -1.17
N VAL A 325 20.88 -13.69 -1.39
CA VAL A 325 21.70 -12.65 -2.05
C VAL A 325 21.44 -12.58 -3.55
N ASP A 326 21.04 -13.69 -4.18
CA ASP A 326 20.71 -13.70 -5.61
C ASP A 326 19.41 -12.92 -5.86
N ILE A 327 18.41 -13.07 -4.99
CA ILE A 327 17.20 -12.25 -5.03
C ILE A 327 17.53 -10.77 -4.80
N LEU A 328 18.40 -10.46 -3.82
CA LEU A 328 18.82 -9.08 -3.58
C LEU A 328 19.48 -8.47 -4.84
N LYS A 329 20.32 -9.22 -5.55
CA LYS A 329 20.92 -8.78 -6.81
C LYS A 329 19.83 -8.50 -7.86
N TRP A 330 18.85 -9.39 -7.97
CA TRP A 330 17.70 -9.23 -8.87
C TRP A 330 16.90 -7.96 -8.56
N ALA A 331 16.60 -7.73 -7.28
CA ALA A 331 15.88 -6.56 -6.80
C ALA A 331 16.65 -5.25 -7.06
N ASN A 332 17.99 -5.27 -6.93
CA ASN A 332 18.83 -4.11 -7.25
C ASN A 332 18.79 -3.76 -8.74
N GLU A 333 18.73 -4.75 -9.63
CA GLU A 333 18.50 -4.51 -11.06
C GLU A 333 17.10 -3.90 -11.33
N THR A 334 16.07 -4.39 -10.63
CA THR A 334 14.72 -3.80 -10.69
C THR A 334 14.72 -2.33 -10.22
N ARG A 335 15.45 -2.01 -9.14
CA ARG A 335 15.56 -0.62 -8.66
C ARG A 335 16.24 0.30 -9.69
N LYS A 336 17.27 -0.18 -10.38
CA LYS A 336 17.93 0.57 -11.46
C LYS A 336 16.94 0.87 -12.58
N LEU A 337 16.16 -0.13 -13.02
CA LEU A 337 15.09 0.05 -14.00
C LEU A 337 14.09 1.13 -13.54
N LEU A 338 13.53 0.98 -12.33
CA LEU A 338 12.58 1.93 -11.75
C LEU A 338 13.13 3.36 -11.63
N SER A 339 14.43 3.52 -11.36
CA SER A 339 15.07 4.84 -11.26
C SER A 339 15.19 5.55 -12.61
N SER A 340 15.23 4.80 -13.71
CA SER A 340 15.36 5.32 -15.08
C SER A 340 14.02 5.56 -15.78
N ALA A 341 12.92 5.09 -15.19
CA ALA A 341 11.59 5.14 -15.79
C ALA A 341 11.10 6.58 -15.99
N LYS A 342 10.47 6.83 -17.14
CA LYS A 342 9.86 8.11 -17.49
C LYS A 342 8.45 7.87 -18.02
N VAL A 343 7.50 8.69 -17.59
CA VAL A 343 6.14 8.66 -18.13
C VAL A 343 6.16 9.28 -19.53
N PRO A 344 5.66 8.58 -20.56
CA PRO A 344 5.49 9.13 -21.90
C PRO A 344 4.68 10.43 -21.92
N ASN A 345 5.01 11.36 -22.83
CA ASN A 345 4.45 12.71 -22.81
C ASN A 345 2.92 12.77 -22.91
N GLN A 346 2.33 11.83 -23.65
CA GLN A 346 0.91 11.71 -23.91
C GLN A 346 0.11 11.02 -22.80
N ILE A 347 0.78 10.48 -21.78
CA ILE A 347 0.13 9.76 -20.66
C ILE A 347 0.08 10.69 -19.45
N LYS A 348 -1.10 10.75 -18.83
CA LYS A 348 -1.28 11.46 -17.57
C LYS A 348 -0.94 10.54 -16.40
N PHE A 349 -0.13 11.02 -15.48
CA PHE A 349 0.21 10.28 -14.26
C PHE A 349 -0.28 11.03 -13.02
N TYR A 350 -0.96 10.34 -12.12
CA TYR A 350 -1.41 10.89 -10.84
C TYR A 350 -0.92 10.01 -9.70
N ASN A 351 -0.62 10.62 -8.56
CA ASN A 351 -0.16 9.92 -7.37
C ASN A 351 -1.01 10.33 -6.17
N ILE A 352 -1.62 9.35 -5.51
CA ILE A 352 -2.30 9.49 -4.22
C ILE A 352 -1.45 8.75 -3.19
N TYR A 353 -1.09 9.38 -2.09
CA TYR A 353 -0.30 8.77 -1.02
C TYR A 353 -0.96 9.01 0.33
N GLY A 354 -0.83 8.05 1.26
CA GLY A 354 -1.41 8.18 2.58
C GLY A 354 -0.55 9.02 3.53
N THR A 355 -1.21 9.75 4.43
CA THR A 355 -0.59 10.62 5.45
C THR A 355 -1.27 10.38 6.81
N SER A 356 -0.77 11.05 7.85
CA SER A 356 -1.33 11.07 9.21
C SER A 356 -1.30 9.74 9.98
N TYR A 357 -0.56 8.73 9.50
CA TYR A 357 -0.36 7.47 10.23
C TYR A 357 1.11 7.29 10.64
N LYS A 358 1.30 6.86 11.89
CA LYS A 358 2.60 6.41 12.41
C LYS A 358 3.10 5.24 11.58
N THR A 359 4.11 5.50 10.76
CA THR A 359 4.61 4.54 9.78
C THR A 359 5.99 4.02 10.15
N PRO A 360 6.19 2.69 10.31
CA PRO A 360 7.48 2.11 10.64
C PRO A 360 8.58 2.52 9.66
N HIS A 361 9.52 3.32 10.16
CA HIS A 361 10.63 3.84 9.36
C HIS A 361 11.95 3.16 9.72
N SER A 362 12.24 3.03 11.01
CA SER A 362 13.42 2.35 11.54
C SER A 362 13.00 1.30 12.56
N VAL A 363 13.84 0.29 12.75
CA VAL A 363 13.53 -0.86 13.61
C VAL A 363 14.62 -1.00 14.66
N CYS A 364 14.23 -1.11 15.92
CA CYS A 364 15.13 -1.29 17.05
C CYS A 364 14.87 -2.65 17.74
N TYR A 365 15.94 -3.39 18.04
CA TYR A 365 15.89 -4.65 18.78
C TYR A 365 16.67 -4.56 20.09
N GLY A 366 16.13 -5.21 21.13
CA GLY A 366 16.72 -5.25 22.46
C GLY A 366 16.44 -4.00 23.29
N SER A 367 17.18 -3.87 24.39
CA SER A 367 17.18 -2.68 25.25
C SER A 367 18.46 -2.64 26.08
N GLU A 368 18.71 -1.52 26.77
CA GLU A 368 19.81 -1.41 27.73
C GLU A 368 19.77 -2.50 28.82
N HIS A 369 18.58 -2.99 29.20
CA HIS A 369 18.42 -4.05 30.20
C HIS A 369 18.36 -5.47 29.61
N ALA A 370 18.28 -5.58 28.28
CA ALA A 370 18.22 -6.85 27.55
C ALA A 370 18.94 -6.71 26.20
N PRO A 371 20.28 -6.59 26.21
CA PRO A 371 21.08 -6.49 25.01
C PRO A 371 21.17 -7.84 24.27
N ILE A 372 21.53 -7.78 22.99
CA ILE A 372 21.57 -8.91 22.08
C ILE A 372 23.03 -9.25 21.78
N SER A 373 23.51 -10.35 22.34
CA SER A 373 24.87 -10.86 22.06
C SER A 373 24.92 -11.67 20.75
N ASP A 374 23.85 -12.41 20.43
CA ASP A 374 23.75 -13.27 19.24
C ASP A 374 22.69 -12.78 18.26
N LEU A 375 23.11 -12.37 17.05
CA LEU A 375 22.21 -11.85 16.02
C LEU A 375 21.24 -12.91 15.49
N ARG A 376 21.54 -14.21 15.64
CA ARG A 376 20.63 -15.31 15.25
C ARG A 376 19.38 -15.40 16.12
N LYS A 377 19.32 -14.65 17.23
CA LYS A 377 18.12 -14.50 18.04
C LYS A 377 17.17 -13.43 17.52
N LEU A 378 17.61 -12.52 16.64
CA LEU A 378 16.76 -11.44 16.13
C LEU A 378 15.41 -11.92 15.61
N PRO A 379 15.29 -13.08 14.91
CA PRO A 379 14.02 -13.53 14.42
C PRO A 379 12.96 -13.85 15.48
N THR A 380 13.38 -14.18 16.70
CA THR A 380 12.48 -14.53 17.81
C THR A 380 12.14 -13.35 18.72
N LEU A 381 12.74 -12.18 18.47
CA LEU A 381 12.56 -10.99 19.29
C LEU A 381 11.45 -10.08 18.74
N GLU A 382 10.86 -9.29 19.62
CA GLU A 382 9.90 -8.26 19.21
C GLU A 382 10.63 -6.99 18.75
N ALA A 383 10.23 -6.51 17.58
CA ALA A 383 10.73 -5.28 16.97
C ALA A 383 10.05 -4.06 17.60
N LYS A 384 10.85 -3.04 17.96
CA LYS A 384 10.34 -1.72 18.31
C LYS A 384 10.49 -0.78 17.11
N TYR A 385 9.41 -0.12 16.71
CA TYR A 385 9.46 0.77 15.57
C TYR A 385 9.70 2.22 15.98
N ILE A 386 10.50 2.91 15.17
CA ILE A 386 10.58 4.36 15.13
C ILE A 386 9.77 4.80 13.92
N TYR A 387 8.86 5.73 14.17
CA TYR A 387 7.82 6.11 13.21
C TYR A 387 8.12 7.46 12.56
N VAL A 388 7.72 7.56 11.30
CA VAL A 388 7.59 8.82 10.55
C VAL A 388 6.15 8.91 10.02
N ASP A 389 5.81 10.03 9.39
CA ASP A 389 4.49 10.15 8.76
C ASP A 389 4.35 9.32 7.47
N GLY A 390 3.15 8.84 7.20
CA GLY A 390 2.83 7.98 6.07
C GLY A 390 1.47 7.32 6.25
N ASP A 391 1.32 6.10 5.74
CA ASP A 391 0.04 5.36 5.73
C ASP A 391 0.02 4.14 6.68
N GLY A 392 0.99 4.03 7.59
CA GLY A 392 1.17 2.90 8.50
C GLY A 392 1.99 1.74 7.92
N THR A 393 2.25 1.74 6.60
CA THR A 393 3.14 0.78 5.93
C THR A 393 4.27 1.49 5.17
N VAL A 394 3.94 2.48 4.36
CA VAL A 394 4.82 3.20 3.46
C VAL A 394 5.02 4.63 3.96
N PRO A 395 6.27 5.04 4.26
CA PRO A 395 6.55 6.43 4.62
C PRO A 395 6.09 7.38 3.51
N MET A 396 5.51 8.53 3.89
CA MET A 396 5.03 9.52 2.94
C MET A 396 6.12 9.93 1.93
N GLU A 397 7.34 10.16 2.43
CA GLU A 397 8.51 10.50 1.60
C GLU A 397 8.76 9.47 0.49
N SER A 398 8.63 8.17 0.81
CA SER A 398 8.79 7.08 -0.15
C SER A 398 7.69 7.08 -1.21
N ALA A 399 6.44 7.28 -0.79
CA ALA A 399 5.29 7.31 -1.68
C ALA A 399 5.26 8.55 -2.60
N LYS A 400 5.78 9.69 -2.12
CA LYS A 400 5.90 10.92 -2.90
C LYS A 400 7.07 10.89 -3.89
N ALA A 401 8.15 10.15 -3.57
CA ALA A 401 9.40 10.13 -4.34
C ALA A 401 9.37 9.24 -5.61
N ASP A 402 8.28 9.33 -6.38
CA ASP A 402 8.06 8.54 -7.60
C ASP A 402 9.06 8.83 -8.72
N GLY A 403 9.61 10.05 -8.79
CA GLY A 403 10.58 10.48 -9.80
C GLY A 403 9.99 10.64 -11.21
N LEU A 404 8.67 10.73 -11.33
CA LEU A 404 7.91 10.83 -12.57
C LEU A 404 7.32 12.24 -12.75
N ARG A 405 6.93 12.57 -13.98
CA ARG A 405 6.16 13.78 -14.29
C ARG A 405 4.69 13.49 -14.00
N ALA A 406 4.23 13.84 -12.80
CA ALA A 406 2.83 13.74 -12.42
C ALA A 406 2.04 14.97 -12.91
N GLU A 407 0.73 14.84 -12.98
CA GLU A 407 -0.23 15.94 -13.13
C GLU A 407 -0.66 16.46 -11.74
N ALA A 408 -0.77 15.56 -10.76
CA ALA A 408 -0.97 15.91 -9.36
C ALA A 408 -0.40 14.85 -8.41
N ARG A 409 0.00 15.30 -7.22
CA ARG A 409 0.33 14.45 -6.08
C ARG A 409 -0.53 14.87 -4.90
N VAL A 410 -1.37 13.96 -4.40
CA VAL A 410 -2.36 14.27 -3.36
C VAL A 410 -2.09 13.40 -2.14
N GLY A 411 -1.82 14.04 -1.00
CA GLY A 411 -1.74 13.36 0.29
C GLY A 411 -3.15 13.20 0.86
N VAL A 412 -3.47 12.01 1.36
CA VAL A 412 -4.76 11.67 1.96
C VAL A 412 -4.54 11.05 3.34
N PRO A 413 -5.05 11.66 4.42
CA PRO A 413 -5.10 11.01 5.74
C PRO A 413 -5.80 9.65 5.64
N GLY A 414 -5.06 8.58 5.89
CA GLY A 414 -5.60 7.23 5.70
C GLY A 414 -4.55 6.14 5.79
N GLY A 415 -4.95 5.01 6.40
CA GLY A 415 -4.10 3.83 6.46
C GLY A 415 -3.91 3.17 5.09
N HIS A 416 -2.84 2.40 4.93
CA HIS A 416 -2.37 1.83 3.67
C HIS A 416 -3.47 1.09 2.89
N ARG A 417 -4.28 0.26 3.57
CA ARG A 417 -5.45 -0.39 2.97
C ARG A 417 -6.70 0.49 2.99
N GLY A 418 -6.88 1.28 4.05
CA GLY A 418 -8.06 2.11 4.25
C GLY A 418 -8.25 3.18 3.19
N ILE A 419 -7.17 3.62 2.54
CA ILE A 419 -7.23 4.59 1.44
C ILE A 419 -8.03 4.09 0.22
N LEU A 420 -8.20 2.77 0.06
CA LEU A 420 -8.99 2.19 -1.04
C LEU A 420 -10.51 2.28 -0.84
N CYS A 421 -10.96 2.51 0.40
CA CYS A 421 -12.37 2.73 0.73
C CYS A 421 -12.67 4.16 1.21
N ASP A 422 -11.67 5.05 1.11
CA ASP A 422 -11.81 6.43 1.54
C ASP A 422 -12.70 7.25 0.59
N ARG A 423 -13.64 8.01 1.18
CA ARG A 423 -14.62 8.80 0.41
C ARG A 423 -13.98 9.96 -0.34
N HIS A 424 -12.89 10.52 0.16
CA HIS A 424 -12.19 11.64 -0.48
C HIS A 424 -11.41 11.13 -1.68
N VAL A 425 -10.76 9.96 -1.56
CA VAL A 425 -10.16 9.24 -2.69
C VAL A 425 -11.20 8.96 -3.76
N PHE A 426 -12.39 8.47 -3.39
CA PHE A 426 -13.48 8.28 -4.34
C PHE A 426 -13.89 9.57 -5.05
N ARG A 427 -13.96 10.70 -4.34
CA ARG A 427 -14.26 12.00 -4.94
C ARG A 427 -13.18 12.43 -5.94
N ILE A 428 -11.91 12.27 -5.59
CA ILE A 428 -10.75 12.57 -6.46
C ILE A 428 -10.78 11.68 -7.71
N LEU A 429 -10.95 10.36 -7.54
CA LEU A 429 -11.02 9.41 -8.64
C LEU A 429 -12.19 9.71 -9.56
N LYS A 430 -13.39 9.98 -9.02
CA LYS A 430 -14.57 10.33 -9.81
C LYS A 430 -14.31 11.54 -10.71
N HIS A 431 -13.60 12.55 -10.20
CA HIS A 431 -13.18 13.71 -10.98
C HIS A 431 -12.13 13.36 -12.05
N TRP A 432 -11.04 12.69 -11.70
CA TRP A 432 -9.97 12.34 -12.67
C TRP A 432 -10.44 11.40 -13.76
N LEU A 433 -11.40 10.51 -13.46
CA LEU A 433 -12.05 9.61 -14.41
C LEU A 433 -13.15 10.29 -15.24
N LYS A 434 -13.55 11.51 -14.87
CA LYS A 434 -14.68 12.25 -15.49
C LYS A 434 -15.99 11.47 -15.46
N ALA A 435 -16.21 10.71 -14.38
CA ALA A 435 -17.36 9.83 -14.26
C ALA A 435 -18.64 10.55 -13.79
N ASP A 436 -18.55 11.85 -13.49
CA ASP A 436 -19.68 12.76 -13.26
C ASP A 436 -19.17 14.22 -13.25
N HIS A 437 -20.07 15.18 -13.46
CA HIS A 437 -19.79 16.60 -13.24
C HIS A 437 -20.22 16.97 -11.81
N ASP A 438 -19.36 16.74 -10.81
CA ASP A 438 -19.57 17.31 -9.47
C ASP A 438 -19.32 18.84 -9.54
N PRO A 439 -20.37 19.70 -9.54
CA PRO A 439 -20.19 21.14 -9.67
C PRO A 439 -19.58 21.76 -8.41
N PHE A 440 -19.46 20.99 -7.33
CA PHE A 440 -18.84 21.40 -6.07
C PHE A 440 -17.42 20.87 -5.91
N TYR A 441 -16.90 20.09 -6.86
CA TYR A 441 -15.51 19.67 -6.84
C TYR A 441 -14.61 20.86 -7.15
N ASN A 442 -13.72 21.19 -6.22
CA ASN A 442 -12.71 22.21 -6.36
C ASN A 442 -11.35 21.59 -5.99
N PRO A 443 -10.44 21.36 -6.95
CA PRO A 443 -9.12 20.78 -6.68
C PRO A 443 -8.37 21.46 -5.54
N VAL A 444 -8.52 22.77 -5.37
CA VAL A 444 -7.86 23.52 -4.29
C VAL A 444 -8.45 23.15 -2.93
N ASN A 445 -9.76 22.94 -2.82
CA ASN A 445 -10.40 22.61 -1.54
C ASN A 445 -10.49 21.09 -1.30
N ASP A 446 -10.56 20.30 -2.36
CA ASP A 446 -10.72 18.84 -2.30
C ASP A 446 -9.39 18.10 -2.22
N TYR A 447 -8.29 18.74 -2.61
CA TYR A 447 -6.95 18.31 -2.21
C TYR A 447 -6.57 18.80 -0.81
N VAL A 448 -7.33 19.75 -0.23
CA VAL A 448 -7.22 20.09 1.20
C VAL A 448 -8.04 19.07 1.97
N ILE A 449 -7.38 18.06 2.54
CA ILE A 449 -8.10 17.13 3.40
C ILE A 449 -8.05 17.66 4.82
N LEU A 450 -9.24 17.94 5.36
CA LEU A 450 -9.40 18.23 6.78
C LEU A 450 -9.25 16.91 7.54
N PRO A 451 -8.28 16.79 8.45
CA PRO A 451 -8.03 15.55 9.16
C PRO A 451 -9.20 15.16 10.04
N SER A 452 -9.32 13.86 10.31
CA SER A 452 -10.25 13.36 11.31
C SER A 452 -9.84 13.84 12.72
N ALA A 453 -10.74 13.72 13.70
CA ALA A 453 -10.42 14.05 15.09
C ALA A 453 -9.25 13.22 15.68
N PHE A 454 -8.85 12.15 15.01
CA PHE A 454 -7.74 11.26 15.40
C PHE A 454 -6.39 11.71 14.83
N ASP A 455 -6.39 12.36 13.67
CA ASP A 455 -5.20 12.83 12.94
C ASP A 455 -4.66 14.17 13.49
N MET A 456 -5.42 14.78 14.40
CA MET A 456 -5.10 16.04 15.04
C MET A 456 -4.24 15.83 16.31
N GLU A 457 -2.99 16.32 16.32
CA GLU A 457 -2.13 16.25 17.51
C GLU A 457 -2.68 17.14 18.62
N SER A 458 -3.21 16.54 19.70
CA SER A 458 -3.69 17.28 20.87
C SER A 458 -2.71 17.21 22.05
N LEU A 459 -2.17 18.35 22.47
CA LEU A 459 -1.36 18.52 23.66
C LEU A 459 -2.24 19.06 24.80
N LYS A 460 -2.36 18.31 25.90
CA LYS A 460 -3.03 18.76 27.14
C LYS A 460 -2.01 19.25 28.15
N THR A 461 -2.04 20.52 28.50
CA THR A 461 -1.16 21.13 29.51
C THR A 461 -1.94 22.09 30.40
N LYS A 462 -1.97 21.84 31.73
CA LYS A 462 -2.49 22.78 32.76
C LYS A 462 -3.79 23.53 32.40
N GLY A 463 -4.81 22.84 31.90
CA GLY A 463 -6.12 23.43 31.56
C GLY A 463 -6.24 24.03 30.14
N LEU A 464 -5.18 23.92 29.33
CA LEU A 464 -5.15 24.26 27.92
C LEU A 464 -5.01 22.98 27.09
N GLN A 465 -5.89 22.79 26.11
CA GLN A 465 -5.76 21.76 25.08
C GLN A 465 -5.48 22.45 23.76
N VAL A 466 -4.27 22.24 23.24
CA VAL A 466 -3.83 22.77 21.94
C VAL A 466 -3.85 21.63 20.94
N THR A 467 -4.44 21.86 19.78
CA THR A 467 -4.53 20.91 18.69
C THR A 467 -3.88 21.53 17.44
N SER A 468 -2.90 20.89 16.83
CA SER A 468 -2.22 21.40 15.63
C SER A 468 -2.31 20.46 14.44
N LEU A 469 -2.27 21.05 13.25
CA LEU A 469 -2.31 20.39 11.95
C LEU A 469 -1.35 21.09 10.99
N LYS A 470 -0.56 20.31 10.27
CA LYS A 470 0.25 20.77 9.14
C LYS A 470 0.09 19.81 7.96
N GLU A 471 -0.29 20.33 6.79
CA GLU A 471 -0.52 19.57 5.56
C GLU A 471 0.13 20.26 4.36
N GLU A 472 0.60 19.48 3.39
CA GLU A 472 1.31 19.99 2.20
C GLU A 472 0.96 19.20 0.93
N TRP A 473 0.75 19.88 -0.21
CA TRP A 473 0.48 19.24 -1.51
C TRP A 473 1.06 20.01 -2.70
N GLU A 474 1.07 19.36 -3.88
CA GLU A 474 1.61 19.89 -5.14
C GLU A 474 0.58 19.81 -6.26
N ILE A 475 0.27 20.96 -6.87
CA ILE A 475 -0.60 21.08 -8.05
C ILE A 475 0.27 21.50 -9.23
N ILE A 476 0.25 20.74 -10.32
CA ILE A 476 1.04 21.04 -11.52
C ILE A 476 0.12 21.79 -12.49
N GLY A 477 0.41 23.06 -12.73
CA GLY A 477 -0.41 23.92 -13.59
C GLY A 477 -0.09 23.70 -15.07
N GLU A 478 -1.03 24.04 -15.95
CA GLU A 478 -0.71 24.18 -17.37
C GLU A 478 0.29 25.32 -17.56
N ASP A 479 1.29 25.14 -18.44
CA ASP A 479 2.26 26.16 -18.82
C ASP A 479 1.54 27.33 -19.50
N GLU A 480 0.95 28.23 -18.71
CA GLU A 480 0.68 29.57 -19.19
C GLU A 480 2.05 30.17 -19.52
N LYS A 481 2.28 30.44 -20.82
CA LYS A 481 3.44 31.20 -21.30
C LYS A 481 3.37 32.61 -20.75
N GLU A 482 3.64 32.78 -19.46
CA GLU A 482 3.96 34.08 -18.90
C GLU A 482 5.40 34.41 -19.29
N SER A 483 5.55 35.52 -20.02
CA SER A 483 6.82 36.07 -20.47
C SER A 483 7.86 36.15 -19.34
N GLU A 484 9.11 35.78 -19.65
CA GLU A 484 10.28 35.72 -18.75
C GLU A 484 10.60 37.02 -17.98
N GLU A 485 9.90 38.12 -18.21
CA GLU A 485 10.15 39.42 -17.59
C GLU A 485 9.59 39.59 -16.17
N ASN A 486 8.84 38.62 -15.61
CA ASN A 486 8.18 38.75 -14.29
C ASN A 486 8.61 37.73 -13.21
N MET A 487 9.70 36.99 -13.41
CA MET A 487 10.15 35.92 -12.49
C MET A 487 10.94 36.39 -11.25
N THR A 488 10.97 37.69 -10.95
CA THR A 488 11.62 38.21 -9.73
C THR A 488 10.59 38.67 -8.71
N GLU A 489 10.51 37.94 -7.59
CA GLU A 489 9.75 38.24 -6.36
C GLU A 489 8.21 38.26 -6.45
N ARG A 490 7.57 37.18 -6.91
CA ARG A 490 6.18 36.92 -6.45
C ARG A 490 6.25 36.43 -4.99
N LYS A 491 5.61 37.15 -4.06
CA LYS A 491 5.48 36.73 -2.65
C LYS A 491 4.48 35.56 -2.55
N PRO A 492 4.69 34.61 -1.61
CA PRO A 492 3.67 33.59 -1.32
C PRO A 492 2.33 34.24 -1.01
N LEU A 493 1.26 33.71 -1.59
CA LEU A 493 -0.10 34.12 -1.27
C LEU A 493 -0.49 33.46 0.05
N VAL A 494 -0.66 34.26 1.10
CA VAL A 494 -1.02 33.78 2.43
C VAL A 494 -2.47 34.16 2.71
N GLY A 495 -3.32 33.17 2.94
CA GLY A 495 -4.68 33.34 3.44
C GLY A 495 -4.78 32.81 4.87
N SER A 496 -5.29 33.61 5.80
CA SER A 496 -5.50 33.17 7.19
C SER A 496 -6.97 33.34 7.59
N VAL A 497 -7.50 32.35 8.30
CA VAL A 497 -8.84 32.40 8.91
C VAL A 497 -8.71 32.15 10.42
N SER A 498 -9.52 32.83 11.21
CA SER A 498 -9.55 32.65 12.66
C SER A 498 -10.98 32.63 13.16
N VAL A 499 -11.31 31.66 14.01
CA VAL A 499 -12.65 31.44 14.54
C VAL A 499 -12.55 31.29 16.05
N ALA A 500 -13.26 32.14 16.79
CA ALA A 500 -13.33 32.08 18.24
C ALA A 500 -14.78 31.80 18.68
N ARG A 501 -14.96 30.81 19.56
CA ARG A 501 -16.25 30.46 20.15
C ARG A 501 -16.16 30.56 21.68
N ARG A 502 -17.03 31.38 22.26
CA ARG A 502 -17.28 31.38 23.71
C ARG A 502 -18.48 30.47 23.99
N GLY A 503 -18.28 29.42 24.79
CA GLY A 503 -19.37 28.58 25.27
C GLY A 503 -20.32 29.38 26.16
N GLY A 504 -21.53 29.66 25.67
CA GLY A 504 -22.63 30.21 26.47
C GLY A 504 -23.36 29.09 27.20
N GLY A 505 -22.89 28.71 28.38
CA GLY A 505 -23.58 27.79 29.28
C GLY A 505 -24.43 28.55 30.31
N SER A 506 -25.68 28.12 30.49
CA SER A 506 -26.55 28.56 31.58
C SER A 506 -25.87 28.40 32.95
N VAL A 507 -26.11 29.38 33.83
CA VAL A 507 -25.64 29.51 35.22
C VAL A 507 -25.25 28.17 35.86
N GLY A 508 -23.94 27.90 35.93
CA GLY A 508 -23.37 26.75 36.64
C GLY A 508 -22.15 26.10 35.99
N ASP A 509 -21.97 26.21 34.67
CA ASP A 509 -20.90 25.50 33.96
C ASP A 509 -19.70 26.38 33.57
N LYS A 510 -18.50 25.82 33.69
CA LYS A 510 -17.22 26.49 33.37
C LYS A 510 -17.21 26.98 31.93
N SER A 511 -16.85 28.25 31.70
CA SER A 511 -16.76 28.81 30.35
C SER A 511 -15.58 28.19 29.60
N VAL A 512 -15.86 27.43 28.55
CA VAL A 512 -14.84 26.95 27.61
C VAL A 512 -14.63 28.04 26.55
N GLN A 513 -13.38 28.51 26.42
CA GLN A 513 -12.96 29.40 25.34
C GLN A 513 -12.22 28.57 24.29
N GLU A 514 -12.78 28.49 23.09
CA GLU A 514 -12.18 27.80 21.95
C GLU A 514 -11.77 28.82 20.90
N GLU A 515 -10.51 28.80 20.48
CA GLU A 515 -9.96 29.64 19.42
C GLU A 515 -9.25 28.74 18.40
N ALA A 516 -9.57 28.90 17.12
CA ALA A 516 -8.92 28.19 16.03
C ALA A 516 -8.36 29.19 15.02
N HIS A 517 -7.14 28.95 14.56
CA HIS A 517 -6.41 29.71 13.56
C HIS A 517 -5.95 28.76 12.46
N ALA A 518 -6.23 29.07 11.20
CA ALA A 518 -5.69 28.33 10.06
C ALA A 518 -5.06 29.29 9.06
N THR A 519 -3.93 28.90 8.49
CA THR A 519 -3.15 29.66 7.51
C THR A 519 -2.86 28.76 6.32
N VAL A 520 -3.34 29.14 5.14
CA VAL A 520 -3.00 28.52 3.86
C VAL A 520 -1.96 29.38 3.17
N ILE A 521 -0.85 28.77 2.77
CA ILE A 521 0.24 29.42 2.05
C ILE A 521 0.32 28.77 0.67
N VAL A 522 0.06 29.55 -0.38
CA VAL A 522 0.27 29.14 -1.76
C VAL A 522 1.59 29.75 -2.23
N HIS A 523 2.59 28.91 -2.43
CA HIS A 523 3.89 29.35 -2.89
C HIS A 523 3.84 29.74 -4.38
N PRO A 524 4.67 30.71 -4.80
CA PRO A 524 4.80 31.08 -6.21
C PRO A 524 5.16 29.85 -7.05
N GLN A 525 4.65 29.82 -8.28
CA GLN A 525 4.91 28.73 -9.22
C GLN A 525 6.41 28.65 -9.51
N ASN A 526 7.01 27.49 -9.24
CA ASN A 526 8.41 27.21 -9.53
C ASN A 526 8.48 25.94 -10.39
N ASP A 527 9.14 26.00 -11.53
CA ASP A 527 9.22 24.88 -12.50
C ASP A 527 7.86 24.25 -12.87
N GLY A 528 6.82 25.07 -13.09
CA GLY A 528 5.48 24.58 -13.46
C GLY A 528 4.66 23.99 -12.30
N LYS A 529 5.23 23.94 -11.09
CA LYS A 529 4.58 23.39 -9.88
C LYS A 529 4.12 24.52 -8.96
N LYS A 530 2.88 24.43 -8.46
CA LYS A 530 2.36 25.26 -7.36
C LYS A 530 2.35 24.40 -6.09
N HIS A 531 3.15 24.80 -5.11
CA HIS A 531 3.18 24.17 -3.79
C HIS A 531 2.20 24.88 -2.85
N VAL A 532 1.42 24.12 -2.10
CA VAL A 532 0.43 24.64 -1.16
C VAL A 532 0.66 23.99 0.20
N GLU A 533 0.71 24.82 1.24
CA GLU A 533 0.88 24.44 2.64
C GLU A 533 -0.35 24.92 3.43
N LEU A 534 -0.87 24.09 4.33
CA LEU A 534 -1.90 24.43 5.30
C LEU A 534 -1.37 24.20 6.71
N ASN A 535 -1.40 25.25 7.53
CA ASN A 535 -1.08 25.21 8.95
C ASN A 535 -2.33 25.59 9.76
N ALA A 536 -2.87 24.70 10.58
CA ALA A 536 -3.99 24.99 11.46
C ALA A 536 -3.68 24.66 12.93
N VAL A 537 -4.15 25.52 13.84
CA VAL A 537 -3.97 25.39 15.29
C VAL A 537 -5.28 25.76 15.96
N SER A 538 -5.81 24.89 16.82
CA SER A 538 -6.89 25.23 17.74
C SER A 538 -6.44 25.14 19.20
N ILE A 539 -7.00 25.98 20.04
CA ILE A 539 -6.70 26.13 21.46
C ILE A 539 -8.03 26.14 22.19
N SER A 540 -8.18 25.24 23.15
CA SER A 540 -9.31 25.21 24.06
C SER A 540 -8.80 25.41 25.49
N ALA A 541 -9.34 26.41 26.17
CA ALA A 541 -9.03 26.72 27.56
C ALA A 541 -10.24 26.40 28.44
N SER A 542 -10.07 25.47 29.39
CA SER A 542 -11.02 25.28 30.48
C SER A 542 -10.65 26.25 31.61
N ALA A 543 -11.49 27.25 31.89
CA ALA A 543 -11.32 28.14 33.04
C ALA A 543 -11.60 27.44 34.38
#